data_AF-A0A925XD15-F1
#
_entry.id   AF-A0A925XD15-F1
#
_cell.length_a   1.000
_cell.length_b   1.000
_cell.length_c   1.000
_cell.angle_alpha   90.00
_cell.angle_beta   90.00
_cell.angle_gamma   90.00
#
_symmetry.space_group_name_H-M   'P 1'
#
loop_
_entity.id
_entity.type
_entity.pdbx_description
1 polymer ?
#
loop_
_entity_poly.entity_id
_entity_poly.type
_entity_poly.pdbx_seq_one_letter_code
_entity_poly.pdbx_strand_id
1 'polypeptide(L)'
;MKKIITVEWLSLDGFFSGPKGETDWFVMDEGTEQYLSNLFKSIDTIVLGHVTYKMFSAYWPKPDPADGNPKELTDFMNNSRKVVFSKTLDKAKWHNTDVFKTITPNEIKKLKGEPGKDIVIFGSGSIVSQLTKLGLIDE
;
A
#
# COMPACT_ATOMS: atom_id res chain seq x y z
N MET A 1 -13.64 5.34 -13.51
CA MET A 1 -12.48 4.46 -13.30
C MET A 1 -11.81 4.90 -12.01
N LYS A 2 -11.41 3.95 -11.17
CA LYS A 2 -10.61 4.21 -9.97
C LYS A 2 -9.25 4.80 -10.36
N LYS A 3 -8.74 5.71 -9.54
CA LYS A 3 -7.36 6.19 -9.61
C LYS A 3 -6.42 5.25 -8.86
N ILE A 4 -5.16 5.24 -9.27
CA ILE A 4 -4.03 4.65 -8.55
C ILE A 4 -3.19 5.80 -8.02
N ILE A 5 -3.15 5.92 -6.70
CA ILE A 5 -2.48 6.97 -5.95
C ILE A 5 -1.29 6.35 -5.23
N THR A 6 -0.12 6.94 -5.37
CA THR A 6 1.12 6.50 -4.73
C THR A 6 1.45 7.43 -3.56
N VAL A 7 1.60 6.87 -2.36
CA VAL A 7 1.99 7.61 -1.16
C VAL A 7 3.24 6.96 -0.60
N GLU A 8 4.38 7.62 -0.75
CA GLU A 8 5.69 7.05 -0.43
C GLU A 8 6.49 8.03 0.41
N TRP A 9 7.19 7.51 1.41
CA TRP A 9 8.28 8.22 2.05
C TRP A 9 9.56 7.96 1.24
N LEU A 10 10.22 9.03 0.84
CA LEU A 10 11.42 8.98 0.03
C LEU A 10 12.49 9.88 0.65
N SER A 11 13.71 9.37 0.77
CA SER A 11 14.85 10.21 1.11
C SER A 11 15.12 11.20 -0.03
N LEU A 12 15.83 12.29 0.28
CA LEU A 12 16.16 13.32 -0.72
C LEU A 12 16.95 12.75 -1.92
N ASP A 13 17.76 11.72 -1.67
CA ASP A 13 18.56 11.00 -2.66
C ASP A 13 17.84 9.77 -3.28
N GLY A 14 16.55 9.58 -3.00
CA GLY A 14 15.69 8.68 -3.77
C GLY A 14 15.55 7.26 -3.22
N PHE A 15 15.81 7.04 -1.93
CA PHE A 15 15.65 5.73 -1.29
C PHE A 15 14.34 5.62 -0.50
N PHE A 16 13.65 4.49 -0.66
CA PHE A 16 12.42 4.16 0.08
C PHE A 16 12.69 3.61 1.48
N SER A 17 13.89 3.08 1.71
CA SER A 17 14.29 2.42 2.96
C SER A 17 15.81 2.39 3.08
N GLY A 18 16.31 2.19 4.30
CA GLY A 18 17.71 1.89 4.53
C GLY A 18 18.16 0.55 3.92
N PRO A 19 19.48 0.25 3.95
CA PRO A 19 20.07 -0.95 3.33
C PRO A 19 19.54 -2.29 3.87
N LYS A 20 18.95 -2.31 5.06
CA LYS A 20 18.32 -3.49 5.67
C LYS A 20 16.80 -3.36 5.77
N GLY A 21 16.20 -2.39 5.07
CA GLY A 21 14.76 -2.12 5.08
C GLY A 21 14.31 -1.20 6.22
N GLU A 22 15.22 -0.40 6.77
CA GLU A 22 14.93 0.55 7.84
C GLU A 22 13.98 1.68 7.37
N THR A 23 12.96 1.97 8.19
CA THR A 23 11.93 3.00 7.95
C THR A 23 11.72 3.89 9.17
N ASP A 24 12.63 3.85 10.15
CA ASP A 24 12.60 4.61 11.41
C ASP A 24 12.79 6.12 11.20
N TRP A 25 13.30 6.52 10.04
CA TRP A 25 13.44 7.92 9.62
C TRP A 25 12.15 8.51 9.04
N PHE A 26 11.09 7.72 8.86
CA PHE A 26 9.80 8.24 8.41
C PHE A 26 9.22 9.15 9.49
N VAL A 27 8.98 10.41 9.14
CA VAL A 27 8.36 11.38 10.04
C VAL A 27 6.87 11.43 9.74
N MET A 28 6.06 11.31 10.80
CA MET A 28 4.64 11.58 10.79
C MET A 28 4.41 12.89 11.54
N ASP A 29 3.96 13.92 10.84
CA ASP A 29 3.57 15.20 11.42
C ASP A 29 2.06 15.44 11.24
N GLU A 30 1.54 16.50 11.88
CA GLU A 30 0.11 16.82 11.83
C GLU A 30 -0.41 17.00 10.40
N GLY A 31 0.41 17.57 9.50
CA GLY A 31 0.05 17.74 8.10
C GLY A 31 -0.09 16.41 7.36
N THR A 32 0.84 15.49 7.60
CA THR A 32 0.83 14.14 7.04
C THR A 32 -0.34 13.32 7.58
N GLU A 33 -0.63 13.41 8.88
CA GLU A 33 -1.79 12.76 9.50
C GLU A 33 -3.11 13.27 8.92
N GLN A 34 -3.25 14.59 8.79
CA GLN A 34 -4.42 15.23 8.19
C GLN A 34 -4.61 14.78 6.74
N TYR A 35 -3.53 14.72 5.96
CA TYR A 35 -3.55 14.23 4.58
C TYR A 35 -4.01 12.77 4.51
N LEU A 36 -3.41 11.89 5.31
CA LEU A 36 -3.75 10.45 5.32
C LEU A 36 -5.20 10.20 5.76
N SER A 37 -5.67 10.88 6.82
CA SER A 37 -7.08 10.75 7.25
C SER A 37 -8.05 11.18 6.14
N ASN A 38 -7.72 12.23 5.38
CA ASN A 38 -8.54 12.62 4.24
C ASN A 38 -8.45 11.63 3.08
N LEU A 39 -7.26 11.11 2.79
CA LEU A 39 -7.05 10.10 1.76
C LEU A 39 -7.84 8.83 2.05
N PHE A 40 -7.84 8.34 3.30
CA PHE A 40 -8.56 7.10 3.67
C PHE A 40 -10.07 7.15 3.38
N LYS A 41 -10.65 8.36 3.27
CA LYS A 41 -12.05 8.55 2.87
C LYS A 41 -12.28 8.33 1.38
N SER A 42 -11.26 8.51 0.53
CA SER A 42 -11.35 8.38 -0.94
C SER A 42 -10.77 7.08 -1.50
N ILE A 43 -10.19 6.21 -0.68
CA ILE A 43 -9.61 4.92 -1.10
C ILE A 43 -10.28 3.73 -0.40
N ASP A 44 -10.19 2.54 -1.01
CA ASP A 44 -10.67 1.28 -0.40
C ASP A 44 -9.78 0.06 -0.68
N THR A 45 -8.75 0.22 -1.51
CA THR A 45 -7.90 -0.86 -1.99
C THR A 45 -6.43 -0.49 -1.83
N ILE A 46 -5.63 -1.39 -1.27
CA ILE A 46 -4.19 -1.26 -1.09
C ILE A 46 -3.50 -2.25 -2.04
N VAL A 47 -2.59 -1.77 -2.89
CA VAL A 47 -1.73 -2.65 -3.70
C VAL A 47 -0.37 -2.78 -3.02
N LEU A 48 0.13 -4.03 -2.90
CA LEU A 48 1.37 -4.33 -2.19
C LEU A 48 2.26 -5.29 -3.00
N GLY A 49 3.57 -5.13 -2.89
CA GLY A 49 4.54 -6.16 -3.25
C GLY A 49 4.80 -7.13 -2.08
N HIS A 50 5.47 -8.24 -2.38
CA HIS A 50 5.73 -9.31 -1.41
C HIS A 50 6.36 -8.85 -0.08
N VAL A 51 7.39 -8.00 -0.15
CA VAL A 51 8.14 -7.56 1.05
C VAL A 51 7.26 -6.71 1.95
N THR A 52 6.62 -5.67 1.39
CA THR A 52 5.70 -4.81 2.14
C THR A 52 4.52 -5.60 2.68
N TYR A 53 3.95 -6.54 1.91
CA TYR A 53 2.90 -7.43 2.41
C TYR A 53 3.34 -8.22 3.64
N LYS A 54 4.54 -8.82 3.62
CA LYS A 54 5.03 -9.59 4.78
C LYS A 54 5.19 -8.71 6.02
N MET A 55 5.72 -7.50 5.86
CA MET A 55 5.84 -6.53 6.96
C MET A 55 4.46 -6.14 7.51
N PHE A 56 3.56 -5.73 6.61
CA PHE A 56 2.24 -5.23 6.99
C PHE A 56 1.36 -6.32 7.60
N SER A 57 1.34 -7.52 7.01
CA SER A 57 0.57 -8.65 7.53
C SER A 57 1.12 -9.20 8.85
N ALA A 58 2.38 -8.94 9.21
CA ALA A 58 2.93 -9.31 10.50
C ALA A 58 2.54 -8.32 11.61
N TYR A 59 2.29 -7.04 11.25
CA TYR A 59 2.03 -5.96 12.20
C TYR A 59 0.54 -5.64 12.35
N TRP A 60 -0.11 -5.23 11.25
CA TRP A 60 -1.45 -4.63 11.28
C TRP A 60 -2.58 -5.51 11.81
N PRO A 61 -2.58 -6.84 11.71
CA PRO A 61 -3.63 -7.63 12.32
C PRO A 61 -3.75 -7.44 13.84
N LYS A 62 -2.64 -7.12 14.52
CA LYS A 62 -2.55 -6.95 15.98
C LYS A 62 -1.41 -5.98 16.34
N PRO A 63 -1.52 -4.68 16.03
CA PRO A 63 -0.52 -3.70 16.42
C PRO A 63 -0.48 -3.56 17.94
N ASP A 64 0.67 -3.17 18.50
CA ASP A 64 0.77 -2.91 19.94
C ASP A 64 0.02 -1.59 20.24
N PRO A 65 -0.89 -1.55 21.23
CA PRO A 65 -1.49 -0.30 21.66
C PRO A 65 -0.47 0.79 22.06
N ALA A 66 0.71 0.39 22.53
CA ALA A 66 1.80 1.31 22.89
C ALA A 66 2.39 2.06 21.69
N ASP A 67 2.21 1.55 20.46
CA ASP A 67 2.65 2.22 19.23
C ASP A 67 1.81 3.47 18.91
N GLY A 68 0.68 3.67 19.61
CA GLY A 68 -0.11 4.90 19.50
C GLY A 68 -0.83 5.08 18.16
N ASN A 69 -0.96 4.03 17.34
CA ASN A 69 -1.61 4.13 16.04
C ASN A 69 -3.05 4.66 16.18
N PRO A 70 -3.47 5.66 15.37
CA PRO A 70 -4.86 6.08 15.32
C PRO A 70 -5.79 4.91 14.99
N LYS A 71 -6.98 4.91 15.62
CA LYS A 71 -7.98 3.86 15.38
C LYS A 71 -8.38 3.80 13.89
N GLU A 72 -8.58 4.96 13.27
CA GLU A 72 -8.93 5.07 11.84
C GLU A 72 -7.89 4.38 10.93
N LEU A 73 -6.60 4.57 11.22
CA LEU A 73 -5.52 3.92 10.49
C LEU A 73 -5.55 2.40 10.66
N THR A 74 -5.69 1.92 11.90
CA THR A 74 -5.74 0.48 12.18
C THR A 74 -6.96 -0.19 11.53
N ASP A 75 -8.12 0.46 11.59
CA ASP A 75 -9.35 -0.01 10.95
C ASP A 75 -9.19 -0.03 9.42
N PHE A 76 -8.66 1.05 8.83
CA PHE A 76 -8.41 1.14 7.40
C PHE A 76 -7.50 0.00 6.92
N MET A 77 -6.36 -0.19 7.60
CA MET A 77 -5.38 -1.21 7.20
C MET A 77 -5.96 -2.61 7.26
N ASN A 78 -6.84 -2.92 8.22
CA ASN A 78 -7.41 -4.27 8.34
C ASN A 78 -8.64 -4.51 7.45
N ASN A 79 -9.47 -3.49 7.21
CA ASN A 79 -10.72 -3.66 6.45
C ASN A 79 -10.56 -3.48 4.94
N SER A 80 -9.61 -2.66 4.48
CA SER A 80 -9.37 -2.42 3.06
C SER A 80 -9.05 -3.69 2.28
N ARG A 81 -9.42 -3.74 1.01
CA ARG A 81 -8.99 -4.84 0.14
C ARG A 81 -7.49 -4.73 -0.10
N LYS A 82 -6.76 -5.84 -0.07
CA LYS A 82 -5.34 -5.89 -0.40
C LYS A 82 -5.13 -6.67 -1.68
N VAL A 83 -4.46 -6.09 -2.65
CA VAL A 83 -4.05 -6.73 -3.90
C VAL A 83 -2.54 -6.91 -3.87
N VAL A 84 -2.09 -8.14 -3.73
CA VAL A 84 -0.68 -8.46 -3.51
C VAL A 84 -0.08 -9.06 -4.77
N PHE A 85 0.96 -8.44 -5.30
CA PHE A 85 1.74 -9.02 -6.39
C PHE A 85 2.97 -9.76 -5.84
N SER A 86 2.98 -11.07 -6.00
CA SER A 86 4.07 -11.93 -5.53
C SER A 86 4.16 -13.23 -6.30
N LYS A 87 5.36 -13.56 -6.79
CA LYS A 87 5.64 -14.85 -7.44
C LYS A 87 5.62 -16.03 -6.47
N THR A 88 6.07 -15.80 -5.23
CA THR A 88 6.34 -16.84 -4.22
C THR A 88 5.26 -16.97 -3.15
N LEU A 89 4.37 -15.97 -3.00
CA LEU A 89 3.24 -16.08 -2.08
C LEU A 89 2.13 -16.89 -2.75
N ASP A 90 1.73 -18.00 -2.13
CA ASP A 90 0.64 -18.84 -2.63
C ASP A 90 -0.67 -18.62 -1.87
N LYS A 91 -0.59 -18.36 -0.56
CA LYS A 91 -1.75 -18.10 0.28
C LYS A 91 -1.50 -16.89 1.17
N ALA A 92 -2.41 -15.92 1.11
CA ALA A 92 -2.46 -14.81 2.03
C ALA A 92 -3.17 -15.22 3.33
N LYS A 93 -2.65 -14.78 4.48
CA LYS A 93 -3.28 -14.99 5.79
C LYS A 93 -3.99 -13.74 6.32
N TRP A 94 -3.57 -12.57 5.87
CA TRP A 94 -4.20 -11.31 6.24
C TRP A 94 -5.56 -11.18 5.58
N HIS A 95 -6.56 -10.74 6.35
CA HIS A 95 -7.94 -10.60 5.90
C HIS A 95 -8.05 -9.73 4.64
N ASN A 96 -9.02 -10.07 3.77
CA ASN A 96 -9.35 -9.33 2.54
C ASN A 96 -8.15 -9.17 1.58
N THR A 97 -7.41 -10.25 1.32
CA THR A 97 -6.22 -10.22 0.46
C THR A 97 -6.36 -11.14 -0.75
N ASP A 98 -6.22 -10.57 -1.95
CA ASP A 98 -6.06 -11.27 -3.22
C ASP A 98 -4.57 -11.32 -3.61
N VAL A 99 -4.11 -12.45 -4.13
CA VAL A 99 -2.70 -12.63 -4.56
C VAL A 99 -2.63 -12.87 -6.06
N PHE A 100 -1.83 -12.05 -6.74
CA PHE A 100 -1.52 -12.13 -8.16
C PHE A 100 -0.04 -12.43 -8.35
N LYS A 101 0.32 -13.19 -9.39
CA LYS A 101 1.74 -13.59 -9.59
C LYS A 101 2.59 -12.50 -10.22
N THR A 102 2.00 -11.71 -11.11
CA THR A 102 2.70 -10.68 -11.90
C THR A 102 1.79 -9.50 -12.15
N ILE A 103 2.37 -8.34 -12.42
CA ILE A 103 1.63 -7.17 -12.89
C ILE A 103 1.53 -7.25 -14.42
N THR A 104 0.31 -7.19 -14.94
CA THR A 104 0.07 -6.95 -16.37
C THR A 104 -0.78 -5.69 -16.59
N PRO A 105 -0.63 -4.97 -17.71
CA PRO A 105 -1.47 -3.82 -18.01
C PRO A 105 -2.97 -4.14 -17.98
N ASN A 106 -3.36 -5.34 -18.40
CA ASN A 106 -4.75 -5.77 -18.43
C ASN A 106 -5.32 -5.99 -17.03
N GLU A 107 -4.57 -6.63 -16.13
CA GLU A 107 -4.99 -6.82 -14.74
C GLU A 107 -5.17 -5.48 -14.02
N ILE A 108 -4.25 -4.54 -14.22
CA ILE A 108 -4.34 -3.21 -13.60
C ILE A 108 -5.50 -2.41 -14.19
N LYS A 109 -5.71 -2.44 -15.51
CA LYS A 109 -6.88 -1.80 -16.13
C LYS A 109 -8.20 -2.39 -15.64
N LYS A 110 -8.25 -3.72 -15.47
CA LYS A 110 -9.40 -4.39 -14.87
C LYS A 110 -9.63 -3.91 -13.44
N LEU A 111 -8.58 -3.86 -12.62
CA LEU A 111 -8.66 -3.37 -11.24
C LEU A 111 -9.18 -1.92 -11.19
N LYS A 112 -8.70 -1.03 -12.09
CA LYS A 112 -9.22 0.35 -12.20
C LYS A 112 -10.68 0.43 -12.68
N GLY A 113 -11.19 -0.61 -13.34
CA GLY A 113 -12.56 -0.70 -13.85
C GLY A 113 -13.57 -1.29 -12.86
N GLU A 114 -13.11 -1.92 -11.79
CA GLU A 114 -13.99 -2.49 -10.76
C GLU A 114 -14.71 -1.40 -9.95
N PRO A 115 -15.91 -1.69 -9.40
CA PRO A 115 -16.63 -0.75 -8.55
C PRO A 115 -15.87 -0.48 -7.25
N GLY A 116 -16.13 0.69 -6.65
CA GLY A 116 -15.54 1.12 -5.39
C GLY A 116 -14.74 2.41 -5.52
N LYS A 117 -13.91 2.67 -4.52
CA LYS A 117 -13.06 3.86 -4.37
C LYS A 117 -11.67 3.67 -4.97
N ASP A 118 -10.83 4.69 -4.85
CA ASP A 118 -9.48 4.69 -5.43
C ASP A 118 -8.55 3.67 -4.74
N ILE A 119 -7.44 3.40 -5.42
CA ILE A 119 -6.43 2.41 -5.07
C ILE A 119 -5.19 3.14 -4.58
N VAL A 120 -4.62 2.71 -3.45
CA VAL A 120 -3.39 3.28 -2.90
C VAL A 120 -2.22 2.31 -2.95
N ILE A 121 -1.01 2.86 -3.07
CA ILE A 121 0.27 2.18 -2.93
C ILE A 121 1.04 2.90 -1.81
N PHE A 122 1.16 2.29 -0.62
CA PHE A 122 1.99 2.81 0.50
C PHE A 122 3.42 2.26 0.48
N GLY A 123 3.90 1.91 -0.70
CA GLY A 123 4.85 0.84 -0.95
C GLY A 123 4.19 -0.26 -1.81
N SER A 124 4.90 -1.02 -2.63
CA SER A 124 6.35 -1.18 -2.67
C SER A 124 6.98 -0.40 -3.83
N GLY A 125 8.19 0.14 -3.64
CA GLY A 125 8.92 0.82 -4.73
C GLY A 125 9.05 -0.02 -6.02
N SER A 126 9.07 -1.35 -5.91
CA SER A 126 9.03 -2.25 -7.09
C SER A 126 7.68 -2.25 -7.83
N ILE A 127 6.56 -2.10 -7.12
CA ILE A 127 5.22 -1.93 -7.70
C ILE A 127 5.14 -0.55 -8.35
N VAL A 128 5.51 0.50 -7.64
CA VAL A 128 5.54 1.88 -8.16
C VAL A 128 6.35 1.92 -9.46
N SER A 129 7.60 1.44 -9.44
CA SER A 129 8.47 1.41 -10.63
C SER A 129 7.83 0.70 -11.82
N GLN A 130 7.15 -0.44 -11.61
CA GLN A 130 6.48 -1.18 -12.68
C GLN A 130 5.27 -0.42 -13.22
N LEU A 131 4.43 0.16 -12.37
CA LEU A 131 3.23 0.89 -12.79
C LEU A 131 3.55 2.24 -13.41
N THR A 132 4.61 2.93 -12.97
CA THR A 132 5.15 4.13 -13.62
C THR A 132 5.57 3.82 -15.06
N LYS A 133 6.31 2.72 -15.28
CA LYS A 133 6.74 2.31 -16.63
C LYS A 133 5.57 2.00 -17.56
N LEU A 134 4.43 1.59 -16.99
CA LEU A 134 3.20 1.33 -17.74
C LEU A 134 2.33 2.58 -17.91
N GLY A 135 2.66 3.71 -17.27
CA GLY A 135 1.86 4.93 -17.28
C GLY A 135 0.49 4.75 -16.63
N LEU A 136 0.41 3.95 -15.55
CA LEU A 136 -0.86 3.57 -14.92
C LEU A 136 -1.12 4.20 -13.55
N ILE A 137 -0.14 4.93 -13.01
CA ILE A 137 -0.29 5.76 -11.80
C ILE A 137 -0.93 7.08 -12.20
N ASP A 138 -1.91 7.54 -11.43
CA ASP A 138 -2.63 8.78 -11.67
C ASP A 138 -2.13 9.92 -10.77
N GLU A 139 -1.73 9.59 -9.53
CA GLU A 139 -1.24 10.53 -8.51
C GLU A 139 -0.02 9.98 -7.77
#